data_AF-A0A7C7T7J3-F1
#
_entry.id   AF-A0A7C7T7J3-F1
#
_cell.length_a   1.000
_cell.length_b   1.000
_cell.length_c   1.000
_cell.angle_alpha   90.00
_cell.angle_beta   90.00
_cell.angle_gamma   90.00
#
_symmetry.space_group_name_H-M   'P 1'
#
loop_
_entity.id
_entity.type
_entity.pdbx_description
1 polymer ?
#
loop_
_entity_poly.entity_id
_entity_poly.type
_entity_poly.pdbx_seq_one_letter_code
_entity_poly.pdbx_strand_id
1 'polypeptide(L)'
;MVSFLPDASETTPVYYQLSSFKVNGADVDKSKLKLKNYYTNGFSSLDRYRAILSGKEKSNSVTTMFEFKPTWYDVPGVYSGLLTANINANERINSYKLEPLPEVPIQVIVSPKTSLSLNPAQFSIATSSFNTPIIREVALSFASNKPRWGLYISAENLNNSTDKQVENDRVYVRIKDSLNPKPWVSLARPAEILSGQATPPSDIATLEFMVNSKRLDKAGNYLGRIKFFVANK
;
A
#
# COMPACT_ATOMS: atom_id res chain seq x y z
N MET A 1 7.87 -5.39 -20.86
CA MET A 1 7.54 -5.71 -22.26
C MET A 1 8.45 -6.86 -22.69
N VAL A 2 7.91 -7.91 -23.31
CA VAL A 2 8.68 -9.10 -23.73
C VAL A 2 8.43 -9.30 -25.21
N SER A 3 9.49 -9.62 -25.97
CA SER A 3 9.39 -9.94 -27.40
C SER A 3 9.54 -11.44 -27.60
N PHE A 4 8.58 -12.06 -28.29
CA PHE A 4 8.64 -13.46 -28.69
C PHE A 4 9.07 -13.52 -30.16
N LEU A 5 10.11 -14.30 -30.45
CA LEU A 5 10.73 -14.44 -31.77
C LEU A 5 10.53 -15.89 -32.25
N PRO A 6 9.47 -16.19 -33.01
CA PRO A 6 9.25 -17.53 -33.55
C PRO A 6 10.18 -17.83 -34.73
N ASP A 7 10.58 -19.08 -34.92
CA ASP A 7 11.17 -19.53 -36.20
C ASP A 7 10.11 -19.55 -37.32
N ALA A 8 10.51 -19.44 -38.59
CA ALA A 8 9.59 -19.48 -39.73
C ALA A 8 8.88 -20.83 -39.88
N SER A 9 9.49 -21.91 -39.37
CA SER A 9 8.92 -23.27 -39.34
C SER A 9 7.82 -23.44 -38.28
N GLU A 10 7.71 -22.51 -37.33
CA GLU A 10 6.72 -22.58 -36.26
C GLU A 10 5.33 -22.20 -36.76
N THR A 11 4.53 -23.22 -37.05
CA THR A 11 3.16 -23.07 -37.57
C THR A 11 2.08 -23.34 -36.52
N THR A 12 2.47 -23.80 -35.33
CA THR A 12 1.54 -24.15 -34.25
C THR A 12 1.30 -22.95 -33.34
N PRO A 13 0.03 -22.59 -33.05
CA PRO A 13 -0.27 -21.53 -32.11
C PRO A 13 0.22 -21.86 -30.70
N VAL A 14 0.78 -20.87 -30.02
CA VAL A 14 1.25 -20.98 -28.62
C VAL A 14 0.31 -20.19 -27.72
N TYR A 15 -0.27 -20.87 -26.74
CA TYR A 15 -1.15 -20.27 -25.75
C TYR A 15 -0.56 -20.45 -24.35
N TYR A 16 -0.62 -19.39 -23.55
CA TYR A 16 -0.24 -19.44 -22.13
C TYR A 16 -1.40 -19.04 -21.23
N GLN A 17 -1.46 -19.64 -20.06
CA GLN A 17 -2.30 -19.21 -18.94
C GLN A 17 -1.44 -19.06 -17.69
N LEU A 18 -1.85 -18.20 -16.77
CA LEU A 18 -1.27 -18.14 -15.44
C LEU A 18 -1.81 -19.32 -14.63
N SER A 19 -0.94 -20.30 -14.32
CA SER A 19 -1.31 -21.46 -13.54
C SER A 19 -1.42 -21.10 -12.06
N SER A 20 -0.41 -20.40 -11.55
CA SER A 20 -0.29 -19.93 -10.17
C SER A 20 0.10 -18.46 -10.12
N PHE A 21 -0.35 -17.77 -9.08
CA PHE A 21 0.08 -16.40 -8.76
C PHE A 21 -0.03 -16.20 -7.26
N LYS A 22 1.11 -16.01 -6.59
CA LYS A 22 1.20 -16.05 -5.13
C LYS A 22 2.04 -14.92 -4.58
N VAL A 23 1.70 -14.46 -3.38
CA VAL A 23 2.50 -13.55 -2.58
C VAL A 23 2.59 -14.10 -1.16
N ASN A 24 3.80 -14.19 -0.61
CA ASN A 24 4.03 -14.71 0.76
C ASN A 24 3.34 -16.08 1.01
N GLY A 25 3.27 -16.93 -0.01
CA GLY A 25 2.62 -18.25 0.07
C GLY A 25 1.09 -18.26 -0.13
N ALA A 26 0.43 -17.10 -0.15
CA ALA A 26 -1.01 -16.97 -0.38
C ALA A 26 -1.34 -16.78 -1.86
N ASP A 27 -2.44 -17.39 -2.33
CA ASP A 27 -2.94 -17.20 -3.70
C ASP A 27 -3.48 -15.79 -3.91
N VAL A 28 -3.15 -15.24 -5.08
CA VAL A 28 -3.60 -13.93 -5.55
C VAL A 28 -4.52 -14.16 -6.73
N ASP A 29 -5.55 -13.34 -6.85
CA ASP A 29 -6.43 -13.37 -8.00
C ASP A 29 -5.63 -13.20 -9.30
N LYS A 30 -5.62 -14.28 -10.09
CA LYS A 30 -4.92 -14.38 -11.38
C LYS A 30 -5.45 -13.36 -12.39
N SER A 31 -6.66 -12.85 -12.18
CA SER A 31 -7.26 -11.83 -13.03
C SER A 31 -6.48 -10.50 -13.05
N LYS A 32 -5.70 -10.24 -11.99
CA LYS A 32 -4.91 -9.01 -11.81
C LYS A 32 -3.72 -8.91 -12.76
N LEU A 33 -3.17 -10.04 -13.21
CA LEU A 33 -2.14 -10.04 -14.24
C LEU A 33 -2.80 -10.13 -15.61
N LYS A 34 -2.58 -9.10 -16.42
CA LYS A 34 -3.16 -8.97 -17.75
C LYS A 34 -2.05 -8.92 -18.78
N LEU A 35 -2.36 -9.31 -20.01
CA LEU A 35 -1.48 -9.10 -21.15
C LEU A 35 -2.17 -8.34 -22.27
N LYS A 36 -1.37 -7.67 -23.09
CA LYS A 36 -1.77 -7.08 -24.36
C LYS A 36 -0.72 -7.43 -25.40
N ASN A 37 -1.16 -8.03 -26.50
CA ASN A 37 -0.36 -8.30 -27.69
C ASN A 37 -1.21 -8.16 -28.96
N TYR A 38 -0.65 -8.58 -30.09
CA TYR A 38 -1.30 -8.53 -31.39
C TYR A 38 -2.66 -9.27 -31.46
N TYR A 39 -2.83 -10.35 -30.69
CA TYR A 39 -4.03 -11.21 -30.74
C TYR A 39 -5.13 -10.81 -29.75
N THR A 40 -4.89 -9.78 -28.94
CA THR A 40 -5.84 -9.33 -27.92
C THR A 40 -6.35 -7.93 -28.23
N ASN A 41 -7.67 -7.73 -28.13
CA ASN A 41 -8.30 -6.42 -28.22
C ASN A 41 -8.13 -5.64 -26.90
N GLY A 42 -6.88 -5.29 -26.57
CA GLY A 42 -6.51 -4.61 -25.32
C GLY A 42 -6.01 -5.56 -24.23
N PHE A 43 -5.97 -5.08 -22.99
CA PHE A 43 -5.49 -5.88 -21.86
C PHE A 43 -6.49 -6.96 -21.46
N SER A 44 -6.08 -8.21 -21.62
CA SER A 44 -6.87 -9.40 -21.33
C SER A 44 -6.28 -10.16 -20.14
N SER A 45 -7.14 -10.70 -19.28
CA SER A 45 -6.70 -11.50 -18.13
C SER A 45 -6.02 -12.81 -18.57
N LEU A 46 -5.02 -13.23 -17.79
CA LEU A 46 -4.30 -14.51 -17.94
C LEU A 46 -4.88 -15.65 -17.08
N ASP A 47 -6.07 -15.49 -16.51
CA ASP A 47 -6.81 -16.54 -15.80
C ASP A 47 -7.22 -17.73 -16.70
N ARG A 48 -7.12 -17.54 -18.02
CA ARG A 48 -7.37 -18.54 -19.08
C ARG A 48 -6.26 -18.47 -20.12
N TYR A 49 -6.19 -19.48 -20.98
CA TYR A 49 -5.28 -19.50 -22.12
C TYR A 49 -5.47 -18.28 -23.04
N ARG A 50 -4.36 -17.62 -23.36
CA ARG A 50 -4.26 -16.50 -24.30
C ARG A 50 -3.19 -16.80 -25.33
N ALA A 51 -3.49 -16.48 -26.59
CA ALA A 51 -2.53 -16.62 -27.68
C ALA A 51 -1.35 -15.67 -27.45
N ILE A 52 -0.14 -16.21 -27.49
CA ILE A 52 1.12 -15.47 -27.51
C ILE A 52 1.74 -15.49 -28.90
N LEU A 53 1.56 -16.58 -29.64
CA LEU A 53 1.91 -16.74 -31.06
C LEU A 53 0.76 -17.47 -31.76
N SER A 54 0.48 -17.17 -33.02
CA SER A 54 -0.56 -17.85 -33.80
C SER A 54 -0.03 -18.87 -34.81
N GLY A 55 1.29 -18.99 -34.96
CA GLY A 55 1.93 -19.85 -35.96
C GLY A 55 1.94 -19.24 -37.37
N LYS A 56 1.56 -17.97 -37.52
CA LYS A 56 1.47 -17.27 -38.81
C LYS A 56 2.45 -16.12 -38.91
N GLU A 57 3.34 -15.99 -37.93
CA GLU A 57 4.22 -14.86 -37.77
C GLU A 57 5.37 -14.89 -38.77
N LYS A 58 5.75 -16.06 -39.31
CA LYS A 58 6.83 -16.21 -40.31
C LYS A 58 8.11 -15.45 -39.91
N SER A 59 8.60 -15.71 -38.70
CA SER A 59 9.74 -15.00 -38.07
C SER A 59 9.53 -13.54 -37.67
N ASN A 60 8.32 -12.97 -37.83
CA ASN A 60 8.02 -11.65 -37.29
C ASN A 60 7.87 -11.72 -35.76
N SER A 61 8.54 -10.81 -35.05
CA SER A 61 8.47 -10.74 -33.59
C SER A 61 7.08 -10.31 -33.11
N VAL A 62 6.57 -10.96 -32.06
CA VAL A 62 5.36 -10.54 -31.36
C VAL A 62 5.72 -9.94 -30.01
N THR A 63 5.45 -8.64 -29.87
CA THR A 63 5.61 -7.94 -28.61
C THR A 63 4.40 -8.18 -27.71
N THR A 64 4.65 -8.66 -26.49
CA THR A 64 3.65 -8.82 -25.44
C THR A 64 3.96 -7.88 -24.27
N MET A 65 2.95 -7.11 -23.86
CA MET A 65 2.99 -6.26 -22.67
C MET A 65 2.23 -6.95 -21.55
N PHE A 66 2.87 -7.14 -20.40
CA PHE A 66 2.22 -7.58 -19.18
C PHE A 66 1.90 -6.37 -18.30
N GLU A 67 0.73 -6.36 -17.68
CA GLU A 67 0.28 -5.31 -16.78
C GLU A 67 -0.25 -5.93 -15.49
N PHE A 68 0.20 -5.39 -14.37
CA PHE A 68 -0.37 -5.62 -13.04
C PHE A 68 -0.62 -4.25 -12.41
N LYS A 69 -1.87 -3.97 -12.04
CA LYS A 69 -2.26 -2.70 -11.41
C LYS A 69 -2.48 -2.93 -9.92
N PRO A 70 -1.48 -2.66 -9.06
CA PRO A 70 -1.65 -2.83 -7.62
C PRO A 70 -2.72 -1.89 -7.08
N THR A 71 -3.53 -2.40 -6.17
CA THR A 71 -4.48 -1.65 -5.35
C THR A 71 -3.91 -1.44 -3.94
N TRP A 72 -4.61 -0.68 -3.11
CA TRP A 72 -4.24 -0.53 -1.69
C TRP A 72 -4.36 -1.83 -0.89
N TYR A 73 -5.06 -2.84 -1.41
CA TYR A 73 -5.16 -4.16 -0.76
C TYR A 73 -4.05 -5.13 -1.20
N ASP A 74 -3.27 -4.75 -2.22
CA ASP A 74 -2.12 -5.54 -2.66
C ASP A 74 -0.92 -5.27 -1.72
N VAL A 75 -0.68 -6.23 -0.84
CA VAL A 75 0.38 -6.16 0.17
C VAL A 75 1.77 -6.12 -0.46
N PRO A 76 2.75 -5.42 0.15
CA PRO A 76 4.10 -5.38 -0.36
C PRO A 76 4.77 -6.76 -0.39
N GLY A 77 5.50 -7.03 -1.46
CA GLY A 77 6.19 -8.30 -1.64
C GLY A 77 6.45 -8.63 -3.11
N VAL A 78 7.01 -9.81 -3.33
CA VAL A 78 7.24 -10.38 -4.66
C VAL A 78 6.08 -11.31 -4.99
N TYR A 79 5.27 -10.90 -5.95
CA TYR A 79 4.18 -11.70 -6.51
C TYR A 79 4.79 -12.58 -7.58
N SER A 80 4.83 -13.89 -7.31
CA SER A 80 5.44 -14.86 -8.20
C SER A 80 4.37 -15.74 -8.82
N GLY A 81 4.49 -16.02 -10.11
CA GLY A 81 3.57 -16.89 -10.81
C GLY A 81 4.27 -17.66 -11.91
N LEU A 82 3.53 -18.57 -12.51
CA LEU A 82 4.02 -19.42 -13.58
C LEU A 82 3.04 -19.41 -14.74
N LEU A 83 3.52 -19.05 -15.92
CA LEU A 83 2.77 -19.26 -17.15
C LEU A 83 2.99 -20.68 -17.63
N THR A 84 1.90 -21.42 -17.78
CA THR A 84 1.91 -22.76 -18.37
C THR A 84 1.35 -22.70 -19.77
N ALA A 85 2.04 -23.35 -20.70
CA ALA A 85 1.54 -23.50 -22.06
C ALA A 85 0.37 -24.50 -22.11
N ASN A 86 -0.48 -24.38 -23.13
CA ASN A 86 -1.49 -25.40 -23.38
C ASN A 86 -0.81 -26.72 -23.77
N ILE A 87 -1.17 -27.82 -23.10
CA ILE A 87 -0.60 -29.17 -23.32
C ILE A 87 -0.76 -29.60 -24.78
N ASN A 88 -1.81 -29.16 -25.49
CA ASN A 88 -2.00 -29.46 -26.91
C ASN A 88 -1.07 -28.65 -27.84
N ALA A 89 -0.41 -27.59 -27.34
CA ALA A 89 0.60 -26.83 -28.08
C ALA A 89 2.02 -27.41 -27.90
N ASN A 90 2.18 -28.50 -27.12
CA ASN A 90 3.44 -29.25 -27.02
C ASN A 90 3.78 -30.04 -28.30
N GLU A 91 2.91 -30.02 -29.31
CA GLU A 91 3.20 -30.52 -30.65
C GLU A 91 4.00 -29.49 -31.47
N ARG A 92 5.12 -28.99 -30.91
CA ARG A 92 6.16 -28.39 -31.76
C ARG A 92 6.79 -29.52 -32.57
N ILE A 93 6.23 -29.79 -33.76
CA ILE A 93 6.74 -30.80 -34.67
C ILE A 93 8.02 -30.27 -35.32
N ASN A 94 9.14 -30.37 -34.61
CA ASN A 94 10.46 -30.42 -35.24
C ASN A 94 10.95 -31.86 -35.06
N SER A 95 10.62 -32.71 -36.04
CA SER A 95 11.26 -34.01 -36.31
C SER A 95 11.74 -34.81 -35.08
N TYR A 96 10.88 -35.74 -34.63
CA TYR A 96 11.18 -36.85 -33.69
C TYR A 96 11.36 -36.56 -32.19
N LYS A 97 11.13 -35.33 -31.69
CA LYS A 97 10.99 -35.09 -30.24
C LYS A 97 9.85 -34.12 -29.93
N LEU A 98 8.88 -34.58 -29.14
CA LEU A 98 7.89 -33.72 -28.48
C LEU A 98 8.62 -33.01 -27.33
N GLU A 99 9.02 -31.75 -27.53
CA GLU A 99 9.53 -30.93 -26.44
C GLU A 99 8.39 -30.11 -25.85
N PRO A 100 8.10 -30.24 -24.54
CA PRO A 100 7.07 -29.42 -23.91
C PRO A 100 7.50 -27.95 -23.98
N LEU A 101 6.53 -27.07 -24.24
CA LEU A 101 6.78 -25.64 -24.17
C LEU A 101 7.20 -25.27 -22.73
N PRO A 102 8.27 -24.47 -22.56
CA PRO A 102 8.79 -24.17 -21.24
C PRO A 102 7.76 -23.37 -20.43
N GLU A 103 7.67 -23.68 -19.14
CA GLU A 103 6.94 -22.83 -18.21
C GLU A 103 7.70 -21.51 -18.02
N VAL A 104 6.99 -20.38 -18.06
CA VAL A 104 7.61 -19.05 -17.97
C VAL A 104 7.34 -18.45 -16.60
N PRO A 105 8.35 -18.28 -15.73
CA PRO A 105 8.16 -17.64 -14.44
C PRO A 105 7.88 -16.14 -14.62
N ILE A 106 6.96 -15.62 -13.81
CA ILE A 106 6.66 -14.18 -13.74
C ILE A 106 6.89 -13.70 -12.31
N GLN A 107 7.48 -12.52 -12.20
CA GLN A 107 7.63 -11.80 -10.94
C GLN A 107 7.15 -10.37 -11.09
N VAL A 108 6.32 -9.93 -10.14
CA VAL A 108 5.88 -8.54 -9.99
C VAL A 108 6.21 -8.08 -8.57
N ILE A 109 6.91 -6.94 -8.44
CA ILE A 109 7.28 -6.39 -7.14
C ILE A 109 6.29 -5.29 -6.78
N VAL A 110 5.58 -5.46 -5.66
CA VAL A 110 4.74 -4.41 -5.07
C VAL A 110 5.50 -3.77 -3.92
N SER A 111 5.80 -2.49 -4.06
CA SER A 111 6.52 -1.72 -3.03
C SER A 111 5.60 -1.29 -1.88
N PRO A 112 6.15 -1.10 -0.67
CA PRO A 112 5.41 -0.52 0.43
C PRO A 112 5.04 0.93 0.17
N LYS A 113 3.79 1.29 0.48
CA LYS A 113 3.26 2.64 0.34
C LYS A 113 2.37 2.99 1.53
N THR A 114 2.65 4.15 2.12
CA THR A 114 1.86 4.73 3.20
C THR A 114 1.70 6.23 2.96
N SER A 115 0.56 6.80 3.32
CA SER A 115 0.27 8.22 3.29
C SER A 115 -0.52 8.61 4.54
N LEU A 116 -0.16 9.73 5.15
CA LEU A 116 -0.87 10.34 6.27
C LEU A 116 -1.08 11.81 5.94
N SER A 117 -2.31 12.29 6.12
CA SER A 117 -2.68 13.69 5.99
C SER A 117 -3.39 14.17 7.25
N LEU A 118 -3.15 15.42 7.61
CA LEU A 118 -3.73 16.09 8.76
C LEU A 118 -4.56 17.27 8.27
N ASN A 119 -5.78 17.43 8.78
CA ASN A 119 -6.59 18.61 8.53
C ASN A 119 -7.08 19.24 9.85
N PRO A 120 -6.55 20.41 10.23
CA PRO A 120 -5.53 21.20 9.53
C PRO A 120 -4.11 20.63 9.72
N ALA A 121 -3.21 20.91 8.78
CA ALA A 121 -1.79 20.51 8.87
C ALA A 121 -1.00 21.27 9.95
N GLN A 122 -1.46 22.47 10.30
CA GLN A 122 -0.91 23.30 11.37
C GLN A 122 -2.07 23.78 12.25
N PHE A 123 -1.87 23.78 13.56
CA PHE A 123 -2.91 24.17 14.51
C PHE A 123 -2.32 24.77 15.78
N SER A 124 -3.09 25.65 16.41
CA SER A 124 -2.79 26.22 17.71
C SER A 124 -3.67 25.57 18.77
N ILE A 125 -3.08 25.22 19.92
CA ILE A 125 -3.79 24.70 21.09
C ILE A 125 -3.67 25.74 22.20
N ALA A 126 -4.80 26.13 22.78
CA ALA A 126 -4.80 26.94 24.00
C ALA A 126 -4.57 26.05 25.22
N THR A 127 -3.73 26.48 26.14
CA THR A 127 -3.53 25.79 27.42
C THR A 127 -4.80 25.88 28.26
N SER A 128 -5.21 24.78 28.90
CA SER A 128 -6.47 24.68 29.65
C SER A 128 -6.36 23.66 30.80
N SER A 129 -7.46 23.29 31.44
CA SER A 129 -7.48 22.27 32.49
C SER A 129 -8.33 21.06 32.08
N PHE A 130 -8.12 19.92 32.71
CA PHE A 130 -8.99 18.74 32.52
C PHE A 130 -10.47 19.00 32.86
N ASN A 131 -10.76 19.94 33.77
CA ASN A 131 -12.12 20.28 34.16
C ASN A 131 -12.82 21.18 33.12
N THR A 132 -12.05 22.01 32.42
CA THR A 132 -12.53 22.97 31.43
C THR A 132 -11.58 22.97 30.22
N PRO A 133 -11.53 21.86 29.45
CA PRO A 133 -10.55 21.72 28.38
C PRO A 133 -10.92 22.61 27.19
N ILE A 134 -9.92 23.31 26.64
CA ILE A 134 -10.01 23.97 25.34
C ILE A 134 -9.45 22.99 24.33
N ILE A 135 -10.34 22.39 23.55
CA ILE A 135 -10.03 21.28 22.65
C ILE A 135 -9.69 21.80 21.26
N ARG A 136 -8.62 21.26 20.66
CA ARG A 136 -8.35 21.41 19.24
C ARG A 136 -8.57 20.10 18.51
N GLU A 137 -9.45 20.12 17.52
CA GLU A 137 -9.72 18.96 16.65
C GLU A 137 -8.82 18.96 15.42
N VAL A 138 -8.30 17.79 15.06
CA VAL A 138 -7.51 17.53 13.86
C VAL A 138 -8.00 16.23 13.22
N ALA A 139 -8.54 16.31 12.02
CA ALA A 139 -8.93 15.14 11.25
C ALA A 139 -7.69 14.45 10.64
N LEU A 140 -7.72 13.13 10.63
CA LEU A 140 -6.68 12.26 10.06
C LEU A 140 -7.23 11.52 8.86
N SER A 141 -6.54 11.64 7.73
CA SER A 141 -6.73 10.75 6.58
C SER A 141 -5.49 9.88 6.41
N PHE A 142 -5.68 8.59 6.16
CA PHE A 142 -4.60 7.62 6.09
C PHE A 142 -4.81 6.62 4.96
N ALA A 143 -3.71 6.16 4.38
CA ALA A 143 -3.68 5.09 3.40
C ALA A 143 -2.43 4.23 3.64
N SER A 144 -2.57 2.91 3.58
CA SER A 144 -1.41 2.02 3.58
C SER A 144 -1.74 0.71 2.90
N ASN A 145 -0.82 0.17 2.10
CA ASN A 145 -0.96 -1.18 1.57
C ASN A 145 -0.37 -2.26 2.48
N LYS A 146 0.08 -1.90 3.67
CA LYS A 146 0.70 -2.85 4.61
C LYS A 146 -0.36 -3.78 5.22
N PRO A 147 -0.04 -5.09 5.42
CA PRO A 147 -0.98 -6.05 6.02
C PRO A 147 -1.51 -5.57 7.37
N ARG A 148 -0.63 -4.97 8.18
CA ARG A 148 -0.96 -4.31 9.44
C ARG A 148 -0.14 -3.03 9.61
N TRP A 149 -0.75 -2.03 10.22
CA TRP A 149 -0.10 -0.78 10.58
C TRP A 149 -0.58 -0.31 11.95
N GLY A 150 0.27 0.44 12.64
CA GLY A 150 -0.05 1.19 13.86
C GLY A 150 0.40 2.64 13.71
N LEU A 151 -0.49 3.57 14.06
CA LEU A 151 -0.23 5.00 14.12
C LEU A 151 0.09 5.41 15.55
N TYR A 152 1.30 5.91 15.75
CA TYR A 152 1.82 6.38 17.02
C TYR A 152 1.99 7.88 17.01
N ILE A 153 1.77 8.51 18.16
CA ILE A 153 1.88 9.95 18.32
C ILE A 153 2.76 10.24 19.53
N SER A 154 3.62 11.25 19.41
CA SER A 154 4.33 11.84 20.55
C SER A 154 4.40 13.36 20.39
N ALA A 155 4.64 14.07 21.49
CA ALA A 155 4.89 15.50 21.48
C ALA A 155 6.35 15.78 21.87
N GLU A 156 6.95 16.77 21.23
CA GLU A 156 8.12 17.44 21.78
C GLU A 156 7.68 18.46 22.84
N ASN A 157 8.63 18.87 23.68
CA ASN A 157 8.41 19.95 24.60
C ASN A 157 8.09 21.24 23.83
N LEU A 158 7.16 22.05 24.36
CA LEU A 158 6.79 23.32 23.74
C LEU A 158 7.68 24.43 24.30
N ASN A 159 8.39 25.15 23.45
CA ASN A 159 9.32 26.19 23.85
C ASN A 159 8.75 27.57 23.53
N ASN A 160 8.94 28.54 24.43
CA ASN A 160 8.70 29.95 24.11
C ASN A 160 10.02 30.66 23.79
N SER A 161 9.93 31.89 23.27
CA SER A 161 11.07 32.74 22.92
C SER A 161 11.96 33.17 24.10
N THR A 162 11.62 32.79 25.33
CA THR A 162 12.33 33.18 26.57
C THR A 162 12.93 31.98 27.30
N ASP A 163 13.24 30.90 26.57
CA ASP A 163 13.76 29.61 27.08
C ASP A 163 12.89 28.95 28.17
N LYS A 164 11.59 29.26 28.20
CA LYS A 164 10.65 28.50 29.06
C LYS A 164 9.99 27.41 28.26
N GLN A 165 9.77 26.32 28.96
CA GLN A 165 9.33 25.07 28.37
C GLN A 165 8.02 24.59 29.00
N VAL A 166 7.09 24.17 28.16
CA VAL A 166 6.00 23.28 28.53
C VAL A 166 6.41 21.85 28.23
N GLU A 167 6.73 21.10 29.28
CA GLU A 167 7.00 19.66 29.21
C GLU A 167 5.91 18.90 28.44
N ASN A 168 6.32 17.93 27.63
CA ASN A 168 5.46 17.14 26.77
C ASN A 168 4.49 16.20 27.54
N ASP A 169 4.76 15.94 28.82
CA ASP A 169 3.86 15.21 29.73
C ASP A 169 2.53 15.94 29.97
N ARG A 170 2.46 17.22 29.60
CA ARG A 170 1.26 18.06 29.65
C ARG A 170 0.49 18.13 28.34
N VAL A 171 1.00 17.55 27.26
CA VAL A 171 0.30 17.50 25.98
C VAL A 171 -0.47 16.19 25.91
N TYR A 172 -1.78 16.28 25.70
CA TYR A 172 -2.66 15.12 25.68
C TYR A 172 -3.39 15.03 24.36
N VAL A 173 -3.66 13.80 23.95
CA VAL A 173 -4.48 13.48 22.79
C VAL A 173 -5.55 12.46 23.18
N ARG A 174 -6.68 12.50 22.51
CA ARG A 174 -7.63 11.39 22.47
C ARG A 174 -8.31 11.32 21.11
N ILE A 175 -8.93 10.19 20.80
CA ILE A 175 -9.82 10.08 19.65
C ILE A 175 -11.18 10.66 20.04
N LYS A 176 -11.70 11.56 19.20
CA LYS A 176 -13.06 12.09 19.33
C LYS A 176 -14.06 10.94 19.17
N ASP A 177 -14.86 10.73 20.19
CA ASP A 177 -15.96 9.77 20.20
C ASP A 177 -17.07 10.37 21.07
N SER A 178 -18.20 10.71 20.44
CA SER A 178 -19.33 11.35 21.12
C SER A 178 -20.14 10.37 21.96
N LEU A 179 -20.07 9.07 21.66
CA LEU A 179 -20.83 8.04 22.36
C LEU A 179 -20.02 7.46 23.52
N ASN A 180 -18.71 7.28 23.31
CA ASN A 180 -17.79 6.72 24.30
C ASN A 180 -16.47 7.49 24.32
N PRO A 181 -16.39 8.64 25.02
CA PRO A 181 -15.20 9.46 25.07
C PRO A 181 -13.97 8.66 25.47
N LYS A 182 -12.97 8.60 24.59
CA LYS A 182 -11.70 7.92 24.89
C LYS A 182 -10.95 8.67 25.99
N PRO A 183 -10.21 7.96 26.86
CA PRO A 183 -9.39 8.62 27.87
C PRO A 183 -8.31 9.48 27.21
N TRP A 184 -7.92 10.55 27.89
CA TRP A 184 -6.77 11.36 27.49
C TRP A 184 -5.48 10.55 27.63
N VAL A 185 -4.69 10.55 26.57
CA VAL A 185 -3.39 9.88 26.51
C VAL A 185 -2.30 10.95 26.52
N SER A 186 -1.37 10.84 27.47
CA SER A 186 -0.21 11.73 27.52
C SER A 186 0.73 11.44 26.36
N LEU A 187 1.23 12.50 25.73
CA LEU A 187 2.20 12.43 24.63
C LEU A 187 3.66 12.53 25.07
N ALA A 188 3.94 12.33 26.36
CA ALA A 188 5.29 12.27 26.94
C ALA A 188 6.20 11.25 26.24
N ARG A 189 5.59 10.17 25.73
CA ARG A 189 6.23 9.06 25.02
C ARG A 189 5.37 8.69 23.81
N PRO A 190 5.94 8.05 22.78
CA PRO A 190 5.15 7.51 21.67
C PRO A 190 4.04 6.59 22.18
N ALA A 191 2.79 6.95 21.87
CA ALA A 191 1.61 6.17 22.22
C ALA A 191 0.89 5.72 20.94
N GLU A 192 0.48 4.46 20.88
CA GLU A 192 -0.36 3.94 19.79
C GLU A 192 -1.77 4.51 19.94
N ILE A 193 -2.25 5.21 18.92
CA ILE A 193 -3.59 5.81 18.92
C ILE A 193 -4.54 5.02 18.03
N LEU A 194 -4.06 4.51 16.90
CA LEU A 194 -4.85 3.72 15.96
C LEU A 194 -4.02 2.58 15.38
N SER A 195 -4.70 1.50 14.98
CA SER A 195 -4.11 0.46 14.15
C SER A 195 -5.15 -0.07 13.16
N GLY A 196 -4.66 -0.71 12.11
CA GLY A 196 -5.52 -1.26 11.08
C GLY A 196 -4.79 -2.19 10.13
N GLN A 197 -5.51 -2.58 9.09
CA GLN A 197 -5.01 -3.39 7.98
C GLN A 197 -4.86 -2.54 6.72
N ALA A 198 -4.43 -3.15 5.62
CA ALA A 198 -4.34 -2.51 4.32
C ALA A 198 -5.62 -1.72 4.00
N THR A 199 -5.48 -0.41 3.81
CA THR A 199 -6.60 0.53 3.68
C THR A 199 -6.33 1.54 2.56
N PRO A 200 -7.30 1.80 1.67
CA PRO A 200 -7.23 2.91 0.74
C PRO A 200 -7.28 4.26 1.49
N PRO A 201 -6.98 5.38 0.82
CA PRO A 201 -7.10 6.72 1.38
C PRO A 201 -8.51 6.96 1.91
N SER A 202 -8.62 7.12 3.21
CA SER A 202 -9.87 7.41 3.91
C SER A 202 -9.61 8.20 5.19
N ASP A 203 -10.65 8.88 5.68
CA ASP A 203 -10.62 9.46 7.02
C ASP A 203 -10.71 8.34 8.06
N ILE A 204 -9.76 8.32 9.00
CA ILE A 204 -9.63 7.24 9.98
C ILE A 204 -9.99 7.66 11.40
N ALA A 205 -9.87 8.95 11.73
CA ALA A 205 -10.25 9.50 13.02
C ALA A 205 -10.23 11.03 13.01
N THR A 206 -10.90 11.62 13.99
CA THR A 206 -10.63 12.98 14.45
C THR A 206 -9.94 12.90 15.80
N LEU A 207 -8.78 13.52 15.93
CA LEU A 207 -8.05 13.64 17.18
C LEU A 207 -8.39 14.94 17.87
N GLU A 208 -8.55 14.86 19.19
CA GLU A 208 -8.67 16.00 20.08
C GLU A 208 -7.37 16.19 20.83
N PHE A 209 -6.83 17.39 20.78
CA PHE A 209 -5.62 17.78 21.50
C PHE A 209 -5.93 18.81 22.57
N MET A 210 -5.20 18.72 23.68
CA MET A 210 -5.16 19.77 24.69
C MET A 210 -3.78 19.85 25.34
N VAL A 211 -3.49 20.99 25.96
CA VAL A 211 -2.31 21.19 26.80
C VAL A 211 -2.78 21.56 28.20
N ASN A 212 -2.46 20.74 29.20
CA ASN A 212 -2.86 20.98 30.58
C ASN A 212 -1.94 22.02 31.23
N SER A 213 -2.50 23.16 31.63
CA SER A 213 -1.76 24.25 32.26
C SER A 213 -1.47 23.98 33.74
N LYS A 214 -0.36 24.53 34.21
CA LYS A 214 -0.02 24.65 35.64
C LYS A 214 -0.08 26.11 36.05
N ARG A 215 -0.33 26.37 37.34
CA ARG A 215 -0.46 27.73 37.90
C ARG A 215 0.77 28.64 37.65
N LEU A 216 1.95 28.04 37.48
CA LEU A 216 3.21 28.75 37.25
C LEU A 216 3.56 28.96 35.77
N ASP A 217 2.70 28.50 34.85
CA ASP A 217 2.94 28.67 33.42
C ASP A 217 2.84 30.16 33.06
N LYS A 218 3.84 30.67 32.35
CA LYS A 218 3.80 32.06 31.87
C LYS A 218 2.93 32.16 30.64
N ALA A 219 2.20 33.26 30.51
CA ALA A 219 1.47 33.59 29.29
C ALA A 219 2.44 33.76 28.11
N GLY A 220 1.99 33.37 26.92
CA GLY A 220 2.75 33.50 25.68
C GLY A 220 2.47 32.38 24.68
N ASN A 221 3.02 32.54 23.48
CA ASN A 221 2.96 31.51 22.44
C ASN A 221 4.13 30.54 22.61
N TYR A 222 3.82 29.26 22.63
CA TYR A 222 4.80 28.18 22.67
C TYR A 222 4.78 27.44 21.33
N LEU A 223 5.97 27.15 20.80
CA LEU A 223 6.15 26.39 19.58
C LEU A 223 6.65 24.99 19.92
N GLY A 224 6.08 23.99 19.26
CA GLY A 224 6.48 22.61 19.41
C GLY A 224 6.02 21.77 18.24
N ARG A 225 6.32 20.47 18.28
CA ARG A 225 5.98 19.53 17.21
C ARG A 225 5.24 18.33 17.78
N ILE A 226 4.15 17.96 17.10
CA ILE A 226 3.53 16.64 17.26
C ILE A 226 4.11 15.74 16.18
N LYS A 227 4.72 14.63 16.59
CA LYS A 227 5.30 13.64 15.68
C LYS A 227 4.31 12.50 15.50
N PHE A 228 4.08 12.13 14.26
CA PHE A 228 3.32 10.95 13.88
C PHE A 228 4.29 9.90 13.33
N PHE A 229 4.18 8.68 13.83
CA PHE A 229 4.98 7.55 13.37
C PHE A 229 4.06 6.43 12.92
N VAL A 230 4.40 5.80 11.80
CA VAL A 230 3.69 4.61 11.34
C VAL A 230 4.62 3.42 11.50
N ALA A 231 4.25 2.50 12.39
CA ALA A 231 4.93 1.22 12.48
C ALA A 231 4.19 0.21 11.62
N ASN A 232 4.94 -0.52 10.79
CA ASN A 232 4.42 -1.67 10.07
C ASN A 232 4.61 -2.89 10.96
N LYS A 233 3.51 -3.61 11.24
CA LYS A 233 3.49 -4.78 12.13
C LYS A 233 3.36 -6.06 11.31
#